data_AF-A0AAI9TIS4-F1
#
_entry.id   AF-A0AAI9TIS4-F1
#
_cell.length_a   1.000
_cell.length_b   1.000
_cell.length_c   1.000
_cell.angle_alpha   90.00
_cell.angle_beta   90.00
_cell.angle_gamma   90.00
#
_symmetry.space_group_name_H-M   'P 1'
#
loop_
_entity.id
_entity.type
_entity.pdbx_description
1 polymer ?
#
loop_
_entity_poly.entity_id
_entity_poly.type
_entity_poly.pdbx_seq_one_letter_code
_entity_poly.pdbx_strand_id
1 'polypeptide(L)'
;MLQFGQDNMQTRRRIRIVRHPCLVSTIRSLGIFQVKRGTAPTVCDERTWRNLVAEEVCIRIACWVFLADGFLTVCFKNNPSISVFEMDCHFPWSAGLWEAENASSFSRIAMSHSTELPLPPLKDVVTQLLENPTSKDPVPWGLSVSVEHLLILIYAINSLAFQARAGLLRYLSLDRIRCASGNWRRIWDSVIGLLDKDQFLHLGYPKHAQELWWLLNATLNATGKSDVSLRYMDNTATDDLGNLNEFIQWCHQSAP
;
A
#
# COMPACT_ATOMS: atom_id res chain seq x y z
N MET A 1 -5.21 10.88 7.05
CA MET A 1 -3.76 11.19 7.09
C MET A 1 -3.45 12.44 7.91
N LEU A 2 -4.09 13.59 7.67
CA LEU A 2 -3.80 14.84 8.39
C LEU A 2 -3.91 14.76 9.92
N GLN A 3 -4.89 14.03 10.47
CA GLN A 3 -5.03 13.88 11.93
C GLN A 3 -3.98 12.96 12.57
N PHE A 4 -3.29 12.11 11.79
CA PHE A 4 -2.20 11.29 12.32
C PHE A 4 -0.93 12.12 12.54
N GLY A 5 -0.69 13.10 11.65
CA GLY A 5 0.46 14.00 11.71
C GLY A 5 0.33 15.12 12.74
N GLN A 6 -0.87 15.34 13.31
CA GLN A 6 -1.04 16.29 14.40
C GLN A 6 -0.29 15.82 15.64
N ASP A 7 0.39 16.73 16.33
CA ASP A 7 1.13 16.44 17.56
C ASP A 7 0.19 16.35 18.77
N ASN A 8 -0.74 15.39 18.69
CA ASN A 8 -1.69 15.12 19.75
C ASN A 8 -1.84 13.61 19.95
N MET A 9 -1.15 13.11 20.97
CA MET A 9 -1.14 11.68 21.32
C MET A 9 -2.54 11.13 21.63
N GLN A 10 -3.42 11.93 22.26
CA GLN A 10 -4.79 11.49 22.56
C GLN A 10 -5.60 11.29 21.29
N THR A 11 -5.44 12.18 20.31
CA THR A 11 -6.07 12.05 18.98
C THR A 11 -5.55 10.81 18.26
N ARG A 12 -4.23 10.60 18.22
CA ARG A 12 -3.61 9.42 17.60
C ARG A 12 -4.11 8.12 18.24
N ARG A 13 -4.11 8.06 19.57
CA ARG A 13 -4.65 6.94 20.33
C ARG A 13 -6.11 6.68 19.96
N ARG A 14 -6.97 7.70 20.01
CA ARG A 14 -8.40 7.56 19.66
C ARG A 14 -8.60 7.05 18.23
N ILE A 15 -7.77 7.48 17.27
CA ILE A 15 -7.86 6.94 15.91
C ILE A 15 -7.47 5.46 15.91
N ARG A 16 -6.34 5.10 16.52
CA ARG A 16 -5.79 3.75 16.54
C ARG A 16 -6.71 2.73 17.23
N ILE A 17 -7.25 3.06 18.40
CA ILE A 17 -7.99 2.10 19.23
C ILE A 17 -9.51 2.20 19.15
N VAL A 18 -10.07 3.26 18.55
CA VAL A 18 -11.53 3.42 18.43
C VAL A 18 -11.97 3.60 16.97
N ARG A 19 -11.50 4.65 16.30
CA ARG A 19 -12.06 5.03 14.99
C ARG A 19 -11.68 4.06 13.88
N HIS A 20 -10.41 3.70 13.79
CA HIS A 20 -9.91 2.82 12.73
C HIS A 20 -10.50 1.41 12.85
N PRO A 21 -10.51 0.74 14.02
CA PRO A 21 -11.17 -0.56 14.16
C PRO A 21 -12.66 -0.53 13.79
N CYS A 22 -13.39 0.53 14.17
CA CYS A 22 -14.79 0.70 13.80
C CYS A 22 -14.98 0.86 12.28
N LEU A 23 -14.13 1.65 11.63
CA LEU A 23 -14.14 1.84 10.19
C LEU A 23 -13.86 0.53 9.44
N VAL A 24 -12.83 -0.20 9.87
CA VAL A 24 -12.47 -1.51 9.30
C VAL A 24 -13.64 -2.50 9.45
N SER A 25 -14.25 -2.56 10.64
CA SER A 25 -15.42 -3.42 10.87
C SER A 25 -16.59 -3.06 9.96
N THR A 26 -16.86 -1.76 9.77
CA THR A 26 -17.95 -1.29 8.91
C THR A 26 -17.72 -1.68 7.46
N ILE A 27 -16.53 -1.39 6.91
CA ILE A 27 -16.16 -1.72 5.53
C ILE A 27 -16.21 -3.24 5.28
N ARG A 28 -15.72 -4.03 6.25
CA ARG A 28 -15.80 -5.49 6.18
C ARG A 28 -17.25 -5.98 6.18
N SER A 29 -18.13 -5.41 7.00
CA SER A 29 -19.55 -5.78 7.03
C SER A 29 -20.30 -5.45 5.74
N LEU A 30 -19.83 -4.45 5.00
CA LEU A 30 -20.38 -4.05 3.70
C LEU A 30 -19.77 -4.82 2.52
N GLY A 31 -18.80 -5.72 2.75
CA GLY A 31 -18.14 -6.48 1.68
C GLY A 31 -17.28 -5.62 0.74
N ILE A 32 -16.87 -4.43 1.18
CA ILE A 32 -16.18 -3.46 0.32
C ILE A 32 -14.77 -3.94 -0.06
N PHE A 33 -14.11 -4.76 0.77
CA PHE A 33 -12.80 -5.35 0.46
C PHE A 33 -12.83 -6.36 -0.69
N GLN A 34 -14.01 -6.75 -1.17
CA GLN A 34 -14.23 -7.73 -2.23
C GLN A 34 -14.81 -7.09 -3.49
N VAL A 35 -14.99 -5.76 -3.51
CA VAL A 35 -15.58 -5.06 -4.65
C VAL A 35 -14.63 -5.11 -5.84
N LYS A 36 -15.16 -5.65 -6.94
CA LYS A 36 -14.52 -5.70 -8.25
C LYS A 36 -15.43 -4.98 -9.22
N ARG A 37 -14.82 -4.21 -10.12
CA ARG A 37 -15.58 -3.49 -11.15
C ARG A 37 -16.23 -4.49 -12.10
N GLY A 38 -17.48 -4.22 -12.47
CA GLY A 38 -18.23 -5.08 -13.40
C GLY A 38 -17.67 -5.06 -14.82
N THR A 39 -17.08 -3.93 -15.23
CA THR A 39 -16.49 -3.76 -16.56
C THR A 39 -15.17 -2.99 -16.52
N ALA A 40 -14.32 -3.21 -17.52
CA ALA A 40 -13.13 -2.39 -17.75
C ALA A 40 -13.53 -0.94 -18.10
N PRO A 41 -12.63 0.05 -17.96
CA PRO A 41 -12.86 1.39 -18.48
C PRO A 41 -13.06 1.32 -20.00
N THR A 42 -14.27 1.61 -20.45
CA THR A 42 -14.62 1.65 -21.88
C THR A 42 -15.58 2.80 -22.16
N VAL A 43 -15.86 3.04 -23.44
CA VAL A 43 -16.88 4.03 -23.84
C VAL A 43 -18.23 3.61 -23.27
N CYS A 44 -18.88 4.52 -22.55
CA CYS A 44 -20.13 4.23 -21.86
C CYS A 44 -21.06 5.45 -21.79
N ASP A 45 -22.32 5.19 -21.46
CA ASP A 45 -23.34 6.23 -21.23
C ASP A 45 -23.30 6.76 -19.79
N GLU A 46 -24.04 7.84 -19.52
CA GLU A 46 -24.12 8.47 -18.19
C GLU A 46 -24.56 7.52 -17.09
N ARG A 47 -25.50 6.61 -17.39
CA ARG A 47 -26.00 5.66 -16.40
C ARG A 47 -24.92 4.65 -16.02
N THR A 48 -24.24 4.09 -17.00
CA THR A 48 -23.16 3.11 -16.80
C THR A 48 -21.97 3.76 -16.11
N TRP A 49 -21.57 4.96 -16.53
CA TRP A 49 -20.51 5.73 -15.89
C TRP A 49 -20.78 5.96 -14.40
N ARG A 50 -22.00 6.38 -14.02
CA ARG A 50 -22.37 6.56 -12.60
C ARG A 50 -22.26 5.29 -11.77
N ASN A 51 -22.63 4.14 -12.34
CA ASN A 51 -22.46 2.85 -11.65
C ASN A 51 -20.98 2.52 -11.45
N LEU A 52 -20.15 2.73 -12.49
CA LEU A 52 -18.70 2.54 -12.40
C LEU A 52 -18.05 3.47 -11.38
N VAL A 53 -18.50 4.72 -11.28
CA VAL A 53 -18.05 5.66 -10.25
C VAL A 53 -18.41 5.14 -8.86
N ALA A 54 -19.61 4.58 -8.66
CA ALA A 54 -20.00 4.02 -7.36
C ALA A 54 -19.13 2.82 -6.95
N GLU A 55 -18.80 1.93 -7.90
CA GLU A 55 -17.85 0.82 -7.68
C GLU A 55 -16.43 1.35 -7.37
N GLU A 56 -15.98 2.37 -8.12
CA GLU A 56 -14.69 3.02 -7.94
C GLU A 56 -14.55 3.67 -6.57
N VAL A 57 -15.61 4.33 -6.08
CA VAL A 57 -15.66 4.91 -4.73
C VAL A 57 -15.41 3.82 -3.69
N CYS A 58 -16.06 2.67 -3.81
CA CYS A 58 -15.90 1.56 -2.87
C CYS A 58 -14.46 1.02 -2.88
N ILE A 59 -13.89 0.80 -4.07
CA ILE A 59 -12.51 0.34 -4.25
C ILE A 59 -11.51 1.33 -3.64
N ARG A 60 -11.69 2.63 -3.91
CA ARG A 60 -10.85 3.67 -3.29
C ARG A 60 -10.99 3.65 -1.78
N ILE A 61 -12.20 3.57 -1.23
CA ILE A 61 -12.40 3.48 0.22
C ILE A 61 -11.64 2.28 0.80
N ALA A 62 -11.73 1.08 0.20
CA ALA A 62 -10.97 -0.09 0.63
C ALA A 62 -9.46 0.20 0.65
N CYS A 63 -8.89 0.68 -0.46
CA CYS A 63 -7.46 0.95 -0.58
C CYS A 63 -6.99 2.05 0.38
N TRP A 64 -7.77 3.11 0.59
CA TRP A 64 -7.42 4.21 1.49
C TRP A 64 -7.46 3.79 2.96
N VAL A 65 -8.42 2.95 3.36
CA VAL A 65 -8.44 2.39 4.72
C VAL A 65 -7.30 1.41 4.91
N PHE A 66 -6.94 0.63 3.90
CA PHE A 66 -5.74 -0.21 3.93
C PHE A 66 -4.44 0.61 4.06
N LEU A 67 -4.30 1.73 3.34
CA LEU A 67 -3.18 2.66 3.51
C LEU A 67 -3.12 3.24 4.93
N ALA A 68 -4.28 3.59 5.52
CA ALA A 68 -4.34 4.06 6.90
C ALA A 68 -3.94 2.97 7.90
N ASP A 69 -4.34 1.71 7.66
CA ASP A 69 -3.92 0.56 8.48
C ASP A 69 -2.41 0.31 8.39
N GLY A 70 -1.85 0.38 7.18
CA GLY A 70 -0.41 0.31 6.93
C GLY A 70 0.35 1.44 7.63
N PHE A 71 -0.15 2.67 7.57
CA PHE A 71 0.43 3.80 8.28
C PHE A 71 0.44 3.57 9.80
N LEU A 72 -0.69 3.13 10.38
CA LEU A 72 -0.78 2.78 11.79
C LEU A 72 0.20 1.66 12.18
N THR A 73 0.37 0.68 11.30
CA THR A 73 1.31 -0.43 11.51
C THR A 73 2.75 0.06 11.54
N VAL A 74 3.15 0.82 10.53
CA VAL A 74 4.53 1.29 10.38
C VAL A 74 4.88 2.34 11.42
N CYS A 75 4.05 3.38 11.56
CA CYS A 75 4.39 4.54 12.39
C CYS A 75 4.09 4.33 13.87
N PHE A 76 3.08 3.53 14.21
CA PHE A 76 2.58 3.38 15.58
C PHE A 76 2.66 1.94 16.10
N LYS A 77 3.34 1.05 15.37
CA LYS A 77 3.50 -0.37 15.72
C LYS A 77 2.17 -1.05 16.00
N ASN A 78 1.08 -0.55 15.40
CA ASN A 78 -0.23 -1.18 15.54
C ASN A 78 -0.19 -2.54 14.85
N ASN A 79 -0.83 -3.55 15.42
CA ASN A 79 -1.01 -4.80 14.68
C ASN A 79 -1.94 -4.52 13.49
N PRO A 80 -1.57 -4.91 12.25
CA PRO A 80 -2.44 -4.72 11.10
C PRO A 80 -3.85 -5.21 11.39
N SER A 81 -4.84 -4.33 11.26
CA SER A 81 -6.25 -4.67 11.44
C SER A 81 -6.87 -5.17 10.14
N ILE A 82 -6.16 -4.98 9.02
CA ILE A 82 -6.53 -5.51 7.70
C ILE A 82 -5.47 -6.50 7.24
N SER A 83 -5.90 -7.72 6.91
CA SER A 83 -5.03 -8.71 6.27
C SER A 83 -4.76 -8.32 4.82
N VAL A 84 -3.53 -8.47 4.35
CA VAL A 84 -3.26 -8.29 2.92
C VAL A 84 -4.10 -9.26 2.08
N PHE A 85 -4.35 -10.47 2.60
CA PHE A 85 -5.09 -11.51 1.90
C PHE A 85 -6.60 -11.34 1.93
N GLU A 86 -7.16 -10.43 2.75
CA GLU A 86 -8.60 -10.10 2.66
C GLU A 86 -8.90 -9.01 1.62
N MET A 87 -7.88 -8.31 1.09
CA MET A 87 -8.00 -7.30 0.04
C MET A 87 -8.18 -7.96 -1.34
N ASP A 88 -9.39 -8.47 -1.59
CA ASP A 88 -9.81 -9.05 -2.88
C ASP A 88 -10.56 -8.03 -3.76
N CYS A 89 -10.15 -6.76 -3.70
CA CYS A 89 -10.68 -5.70 -4.55
C CYS A 89 -9.70 -5.40 -5.69
N HIS A 90 -10.21 -4.77 -6.75
CA HIS A 90 -9.33 -4.22 -7.79
C HIS A 90 -8.49 -3.05 -7.24
N PHE A 91 -7.42 -2.70 -7.97
CA PHE A 91 -6.72 -1.45 -7.73
C PHE A 91 -7.55 -0.24 -8.18
N PRO A 92 -7.40 0.94 -7.55
CA PRO A 92 -8.02 2.19 -8.01
C PRO A 92 -7.65 2.48 -9.47
N TRP A 93 -8.50 3.20 -10.19
CA TRP A 93 -8.11 3.72 -11.49
C TRP A 93 -7.10 4.87 -11.38
N SER A 94 -6.53 5.26 -12.51
CA SER A 94 -5.71 6.48 -12.59
C SER A 94 -6.50 7.70 -12.12
N ALA A 95 -5.80 8.73 -11.63
CA ALA A 95 -6.42 9.99 -11.24
C ALA A 95 -7.25 10.59 -12.39
N GLY A 96 -6.75 10.53 -13.63
CA GLY A 96 -7.47 11.04 -14.79
C GLY A 96 -8.83 10.36 -15.04
N LEU A 97 -8.92 9.04 -14.91
CA LEU A 97 -10.22 8.34 -15.03
C LEU A 97 -11.16 8.68 -13.88
N TRP A 98 -10.63 8.89 -12.67
CA TRP A 98 -11.40 9.24 -11.49
C TRP A 98 -11.93 10.68 -11.49
N GLU A 99 -11.12 11.62 -11.99
CA GLU A 99 -11.42 13.04 -12.05
C GLU A 99 -12.27 13.42 -13.28
N ALA A 100 -12.62 12.44 -14.12
CA ALA A 100 -13.54 12.65 -15.23
C ALA A 100 -14.89 13.17 -14.72
N GLU A 101 -15.34 14.31 -15.25
CA GLU A 101 -16.53 15.02 -14.75
C GLU A 101 -17.85 14.45 -15.31
N ASN A 102 -17.78 13.68 -16.39
CA ASN A 102 -18.94 13.09 -17.08
C ASN A 102 -18.53 11.87 -17.93
N ALA A 103 -19.52 11.12 -18.41
CA ALA A 103 -19.30 9.91 -19.20
C ALA A 103 -18.52 10.17 -20.50
N SER A 104 -18.70 11.34 -21.12
CA SER A 104 -17.96 11.70 -22.34
C SER A 104 -16.46 11.90 -22.07
N SER A 105 -16.11 12.64 -21.01
CA SER A 105 -14.71 12.81 -20.59
C SER A 105 -14.08 11.48 -20.17
N PHE A 106 -14.82 10.64 -19.42
CA PHE A 106 -14.37 9.30 -19.02
C PHE A 106 -14.10 8.43 -20.24
N SER A 107 -15.05 8.36 -21.17
CA SER A 107 -14.93 7.56 -22.40
C SER A 107 -13.72 7.97 -23.23
N ARG A 108 -13.44 9.28 -23.32
CA ARG A 108 -12.26 9.80 -24.04
C ARG A 108 -10.95 9.30 -23.44
N ILE A 109 -10.84 9.29 -22.11
CA ILE A 109 -9.66 8.81 -21.38
C ILE A 109 -9.59 7.28 -21.44
N ALA A 110 -10.70 6.58 -21.26
CA ALA A 110 -10.77 5.12 -21.34
C ALA A 110 -10.26 4.59 -22.69
N MET A 111 -10.55 5.28 -23.80
CA MET A 111 -10.04 4.90 -25.11
C MET A 111 -8.50 4.93 -25.20
N SER A 112 -7.83 5.89 -24.55
CA SER A 112 -6.36 5.95 -24.54
C SER A 112 -5.69 4.88 -23.68
N HIS A 113 -6.44 4.24 -22.77
CA HIS A 113 -5.95 3.18 -21.89
C HIS A 113 -6.41 1.77 -22.30
N SER A 114 -7.09 1.62 -23.44
CA SER A 114 -7.72 0.36 -23.86
C SER A 114 -6.75 -0.82 -24.08
N THR A 115 -5.44 -0.57 -24.17
CA THR A 115 -4.40 -1.59 -24.37
C THR A 115 -3.71 -2.06 -23.09
N GLU A 116 -4.00 -1.45 -21.93
CA GLU A 116 -3.38 -1.85 -20.67
C GLU A 116 -3.99 -3.15 -20.13
N LEU A 117 -3.13 -4.07 -19.68
CA LEU A 117 -3.57 -5.29 -19.03
C LEU A 117 -4.21 -4.93 -17.67
N PRO A 118 -5.37 -5.52 -17.32
CA PRO A 118 -5.97 -5.27 -16.03
C PRO A 118 -5.08 -5.82 -14.91
N LEU A 119 -4.88 -5.01 -13.87
CA LEU A 119 -4.20 -5.46 -12.66
C LEU A 119 -5.04 -6.54 -11.95
N PRO A 120 -4.43 -7.66 -11.53
CA PRO A 120 -5.09 -8.60 -10.62
C PRO A 120 -5.52 -7.93 -9.31
N PRO A 121 -6.43 -8.54 -8.53
CA PRO A 121 -6.74 -8.10 -7.18
C PRO A 121 -5.50 -7.96 -6.30
N LEU A 122 -5.56 -7.06 -5.31
CA LEU A 122 -4.40 -6.72 -4.47
C LEU A 122 -3.73 -7.96 -3.84
N LYS A 123 -4.52 -8.86 -3.26
CA LYS A 123 -4.02 -10.10 -2.66
C LYS A 123 -3.20 -10.95 -3.64
N ASP A 124 -3.58 -10.98 -4.92
CA ASP A 124 -2.95 -11.80 -5.95
C ASP A 124 -1.64 -11.15 -6.41
N VAL A 125 -1.65 -9.82 -6.57
CA VAL A 125 -0.45 -9.03 -6.88
C VAL A 125 0.63 -9.20 -5.80
N VAL A 126 0.24 -9.14 -4.51
CA VAL A 126 1.19 -9.36 -3.41
C VAL A 126 1.68 -10.81 -3.36
N THR A 127 0.81 -11.79 -3.62
CA THR A 127 1.21 -13.20 -3.69
C THR A 127 2.28 -13.41 -4.76
N GLN A 128 2.09 -12.83 -5.94
CA GLN A 128 3.08 -12.89 -7.03
C GLN A 128 4.40 -12.19 -6.67
N LEU A 129 4.37 -11.08 -5.92
CA LEU A 129 5.60 -10.43 -5.44
C LEU A 129 6.40 -11.34 -4.49
N LEU A 130 5.73 -12.12 -3.64
CA LEU A 130 6.34 -13.05 -2.69
C LEU A 130 6.90 -14.32 -3.35
N GLU A 131 6.35 -14.72 -4.49
CA GLU A 131 6.65 -15.99 -5.16
C GLU A 131 7.75 -15.92 -6.21
N ASN A 132 8.27 -14.74 -6.53
CA ASN A 132 9.07 -14.57 -7.75
C ASN A 132 10.58 -14.35 -7.51
N PRO A 133 11.37 -15.40 -7.18
CA PRO A 133 12.81 -15.30 -7.03
C PRO A 133 13.62 -15.60 -8.31
N THR A 134 13.01 -16.08 -9.42
CA THR A 134 13.80 -16.81 -10.43
C THR A 134 13.55 -16.46 -11.91
N SER A 135 12.44 -15.82 -12.31
CA SER A 135 12.29 -15.42 -13.72
C SER A 135 12.93 -14.06 -13.96
N LYS A 136 13.85 -13.98 -14.93
CA LYS A 136 14.30 -12.70 -15.49
C LYS A 136 13.15 -11.96 -16.20
N ASP A 137 12.06 -12.67 -16.47
CA ASP A 137 10.91 -12.13 -17.16
C ASP A 137 10.17 -11.12 -16.28
N PRO A 138 9.84 -9.94 -16.82
CA PRO A 138 9.01 -8.95 -16.15
C PRO A 138 7.66 -9.56 -15.76
N VAL A 139 7.16 -9.18 -14.59
CA VAL A 139 5.79 -9.57 -14.20
C VAL A 139 4.81 -8.94 -15.21
N PRO A 140 3.88 -9.71 -15.81
CA PRO A 140 3.07 -9.23 -16.93
C PRO A 140 2.30 -7.93 -16.67
N TRP A 141 1.86 -7.71 -15.43
CA TRP A 141 1.12 -6.51 -15.02
C TRP A 141 2.00 -5.36 -14.54
N GLY A 142 3.33 -5.55 -14.44
CA GLY A 142 4.25 -4.56 -13.85
C GLY A 142 4.25 -3.21 -14.59
N LEU A 143 3.89 -3.21 -15.87
CA LEU A 143 3.78 -2.00 -16.70
C LEU A 143 2.49 -1.19 -16.45
N SER A 144 1.47 -1.80 -15.84
CA SER A 144 0.16 -1.18 -15.57
C SER A 144 0.08 -0.60 -14.14
N VAL A 145 1.18 -0.62 -13.40
CA VAL A 145 1.25 -0.18 -12.00
C VAL A 145 1.59 1.29 -11.92
N SER A 146 0.80 2.07 -11.18
CA SER A 146 1.10 3.48 -10.88
C SER A 146 1.90 3.61 -9.58
N VAL A 147 2.39 4.83 -9.31
CA VAL A 147 3.08 5.16 -8.04
C VAL A 147 2.14 4.94 -6.84
N GLU A 148 0.85 5.28 -6.97
CA GLU A 148 -0.16 5.03 -5.94
C GLU A 148 -0.33 3.54 -5.65
N HIS A 149 -0.33 2.70 -6.69
CA HIS A 149 -0.39 1.25 -6.52
C HIS A 149 0.85 0.73 -5.80
N LEU A 150 2.04 1.25 -6.13
CA LEU A 150 3.28 0.90 -5.44
C LEU A 150 3.28 1.33 -3.97
N LEU A 151 2.68 2.48 -3.63
CA LEU A 151 2.48 2.89 -2.25
C LEU A 151 1.61 1.87 -1.48
N ILE A 152 0.50 1.42 -2.08
CA ILE A 152 -0.36 0.39 -1.48
C ILE A 152 0.43 -0.90 -1.25
N LEU A 153 1.20 -1.32 -2.26
CA LEU A 153 1.99 -2.56 -2.20
C LEU A 153 3.10 -2.52 -1.16
N ILE A 154 3.81 -1.38 -0.99
CA ILE A 154 4.87 -1.31 0.02
C ILE A 154 4.29 -1.37 1.44
N TYR A 155 3.10 -0.83 1.67
CA TYR A 155 2.39 -1.01 2.94
C TYR A 155 1.97 -2.46 3.18
N ALA A 156 1.53 -3.16 2.13
CA ALA A 156 1.22 -4.59 2.23
C ALA A 156 2.46 -5.41 2.65
N ILE A 157 3.62 -5.15 2.03
CA ILE A 157 4.86 -5.85 2.38
C ILE A 157 5.31 -5.50 3.81
N ASN A 158 5.17 -4.24 4.25
CA ASN A 158 5.44 -3.84 5.63
C ASN A 158 4.51 -4.53 6.64
N SER A 159 3.22 -4.66 6.32
CA SER A 159 2.26 -5.42 7.14
C SER A 159 2.68 -6.87 7.30
N LEU A 160 3.05 -7.54 6.20
CA LEU A 160 3.55 -8.92 6.23
C LEU A 160 4.84 -9.05 7.04
N ALA A 161 5.78 -8.10 6.90
CA ALA A 161 7.01 -8.06 7.70
C ALA A 161 6.74 -7.94 9.20
N PHE A 162 5.79 -7.06 9.56
CA PHE A 162 5.36 -6.91 10.95
C PHE A 162 4.77 -8.23 11.50
N GLN A 163 3.84 -8.84 10.76
CA GLN A 163 3.16 -10.07 11.18
C GLN A 163 4.11 -11.27 11.25
N ALA A 164 5.05 -11.41 10.32
CA ALA A 164 6.08 -12.44 10.35
C ALA A 164 6.99 -12.30 11.57
N ARG A 165 7.45 -11.08 11.88
CA ARG A 165 8.27 -10.78 13.08
C ARG A 165 7.50 -11.00 14.38
N ALA A 166 6.19 -10.75 14.39
CA ALA A 166 5.32 -11.03 15.53
C ALA A 166 5.02 -12.53 15.72
N GLY A 167 5.50 -13.41 14.82
CA GLY A 167 5.25 -14.86 14.88
C GLY A 167 3.85 -15.28 14.42
N LEU A 168 3.07 -14.37 13.83
CA LEU A 168 1.69 -14.61 13.40
C LEU A 168 1.60 -15.31 12.04
N LEU A 169 2.65 -15.21 11.20
CA LEU A 169 2.73 -15.85 9.89
C LEU A 169 3.89 -16.85 9.82
N ARG A 170 3.79 -17.95 10.58
CA ARG A 170 4.86 -18.98 10.63
C ARG A 170 5.21 -19.59 9.26
N TYR A 171 4.29 -19.57 8.30
CA TYR A 171 4.51 -20.09 6.95
C TYR A 171 5.22 -19.09 6.02
N LEU A 172 5.28 -17.81 6.40
CA LEU A 172 5.89 -16.76 5.59
C LEU A 172 7.29 -16.46 6.11
N SER A 173 8.31 -16.91 5.39
CA SER A 173 9.70 -16.61 5.74
C SER A 173 10.05 -15.14 5.46
N LEU A 174 10.96 -14.58 6.26
CA LEU A 174 11.52 -13.25 6.02
C LEU A 174 12.20 -13.16 4.64
N ASP A 175 12.71 -14.26 4.11
CA ASP A 175 13.33 -14.28 2.78
C ASP A 175 12.31 -14.09 1.65
N ARG A 176 11.08 -14.61 1.78
CA ARG A 176 10.00 -14.30 0.83
C ARG A 176 9.61 -12.83 0.87
N ILE A 177 9.61 -12.23 2.06
CA ILE A 177 9.35 -10.78 2.23
C ILE A 177 10.49 -9.95 1.63
N ARG A 178 11.76 -10.36 1.81
CA ARG A 178 12.92 -9.73 1.14
C ARG A 178 12.81 -9.86 -0.38
N CYS A 179 12.37 -11.00 -0.90
CA CYS A 179 12.13 -11.21 -2.32
C CYS A 179 11.06 -10.22 -2.85
N ALA A 180 9.91 -10.12 -2.17
CA ALA A 180 8.88 -9.15 -2.53
C ALA A 180 9.38 -7.69 -2.47
N SER A 181 10.19 -7.35 -1.45
CA SER A 181 10.85 -6.04 -1.33
C SER A 181 11.74 -5.73 -2.55
N GLY A 182 12.53 -6.71 -3.01
CA GLY A 182 13.38 -6.57 -4.20
C GLY A 182 12.59 -6.46 -5.50
N ASN A 183 11.53 -7.26 -5.65
CA ASN A 183 10.64 -7.19 -6.82
C ASN A 183 9.90 -5.86 -6.88
N TRP A 184 9.36 -5.38 -5.74
CA TRP A 184 8.76 -4.07 -5.62
C TRP A 184 9.73 -2.97 -6.05
N ARG A 185 11.00 -3.04 -5.60
CA ARG A 185 12.03 -2.05 -5.95
C ARG A 185 12.29 -1.99 -7.45
N ARG A 186 12.37 -3.14 -8.12
CA ARG A 186 12.57 -3.22 -9.57
C ARG A 186 11.44 -2.55 -10.34
N ILE A 187 10.19 -2.78 -9.92
CA ILE A 187 9.00 -2.15 -10.54
C ILE A 187 9.01 -0.65 -10.25
N TRP A 188 9.30 -0.23 -9.01
CA TRP A 188 9.43 1.18 -8.65
C TRP A 188 10.45 1.93 -9.50
N ASP A 189 11.66 1.39 -9.66
CA ASP A 189 12.71 2.03 -10.48
C ASP A 189 12.27 2.15 -11.94
N SER A 190 11.55 1.16 -12.47
CA SER A 190 10.98 1.22 -13.82
C SER A 190 9.89 2.30 -13.95
N VAL A 191 8.97 2.40 -12.99
CA VAL A 191 7.86 3.36 -13.03
C VAL A 191 8.38 4.78 -12.84
N ILE A 192 9.26 5.01 -11.87
CA ILE A 192 9.86 6.33 -11.62
C ILE A 192 10.77 6.76 -12.78
N GLY A 193 11.49 5.84 -13.41
CA GLY A 193 12.32 6.14 -14.57
C GLY A 193 11.55 6.66 -15.80
N LEU A 194 10.23 6.44 -15.86
CA LEU A 194 9.34 6.93 -16.92
C LEU A 194 8.76 8.31 -16.60
N LEU A 195 8.83 8.78 -15.35
CA LEU A 195 8.28 10.07 -14.96
C LEU A 195 9.29 11.19 -15.21
N ASP A 196 8.80 12.32 -15.68
CA ASP A 196 9.60 13.54 -15.69
C ASP A 196 9.72 14.15 -14.27
N LYS A 197 10.60 15.15 -14.12
CA LYS A 197 10.85 15.78 -12.83
C LYS A 197 9.63 16.52 -12.27
N ASP A 198 8.80 17.09 -13.14
CA ASP A 198 7.64 17.88 -12.72
C ASP A 198 6.51 16.96 -12.24
N GLN A 199 6.23 15.89 -12.98
CA GLN A 199 5.31 14.82 -12.59
C GLN A 199 5.69 14.23 -11.24
N PHE A 200 6.99 13.98 -11.01
CA PHE A 200 7.47 13.45 -9.73
C PHE A 200 7.17 14.39 -8.54
N LEU A 201 7.35 15.70 -8.72
CA LEU A 201 7.08 16.70 -7.67
C LEU A 201 5.58 16.75 -7.30
N HIS A 202 4.70 16.48 -8.26
CA HIS A 202 3.25 16.52 -8.09
C HIS A 202 2.62 15.21 -7.60
N LEU A 203 3.39 14.13 -7.41
CA LEU A 203 2.90 12.84 -6.91
C LEU A 203 2.29 12.87 -5.50
N GLY A 204 2.45 13.95 -4.74
CA GLY A 204 1.89 14.07 -3.39
C GLY A 204 2.52 13.06 -2.41
N TYR A 205 1.68 12.28 -1.71
CA TYR A 205 2.15 11.30 -0.73
C TYR A 205 2.83 10.05 -1.33
N PRO A 206 2.34 9.45 -2.44
CA PRO A 206 2.99 8.31 -3.11
C PRO A 206 4.49 8.43 -3.39
N LYS A 207 5.04 9.64 -3.57
CA LYS A 207 6.49 9.84 -3.74
C LYS A 207 7.32 9.28 -2.58
N HIS A 208 6.72 9.18 -1.39
CA HIS A 208 7.38 8.70 -0.18
C HIS A 208 7.40 7.16 -0.03
N ALA A 209 6.92 6.42 -1.03
CA ALA A 209 6.90 4.96 -0.97
C ALA A 209 8.32 4.36 -0.94
N GLN A 210 9.31 5.06 -1.50
CA GLN A 210 10.71 4.65 -1.45
C GLN A 210 11.27 4.69 -0.01
N GLU A 211 10.88 5.67 0.79
CA GLU A 211 11.27 5.80 2.19
C GLU A 211 10.69 4.66 3.02
N LEU A 212 9.45 4.25 2.74
CA LEU A 212 8.83 3.07 3.35
C LEU A 212 9.56 1.77 2.96
N TRP A 213 10.11 1.72 1.75
CA TRP A 213 10.96 0.60 1.32
C TRP A 213 12.31 0.58 2.04
N TRP A 214 12.97 1.73 2.23
CA TRP A 214 14.18 1.80 3.05
C TRP A 214 13.91 1.35 4.48
N LEU A 215 12.82 1.82 5.08
CA LEU A 215 12.40 1.44 6.43
C LEU A 215 12.11 -0.06 6.55
N LEU A 216 11.44 -0.65 5.55
CA LEU A 216 11.21 -2.10 5.47
C LEU A 216 12.54 -2.86 5.50
N ASN A 217 13.48 -2.52 4.62
CA ASN A 217 14.75 -3.23 4.54
C ASN A 217 15.60 -3.05 5.81
N ALA A 218 15.60 -1.86 6.39
CA ALA A 218 16.22 -1.61 7.69
C ALA A 218 15.63 -2.51 8.78
N THR A 219 14.30 -2.64 8.83
CA THR A 219 13.59 -3.53 9.77
C THR A 219 13.95 -5.00 9.54
N LEU A 220 13.99 -5.45 8.28
CA LEU A 220 14.37 -6.83 7.92
C LEU A 220 15.84 -7.15 8.23
N ASN A 221 16.73 -6.16 8.19
CA ASN A 221 18.15 -6.30 8.50
C ASN A 221 18.45 -6.23 10.00
N ALA A 222 17.65 -5.46 10.76
CA ALA A 222 17.73 -5.42 12.21
C ALA A 222 17.17 -6.70 12.85
N THR A 223 16.24 -7.38 12.18
CA THR A 223 15.68 -8.66 12.64
C THR A 223 16.77 -9.74 12.67
N GLY A 224 17.17 -10.17 13.89
CA GLY A 224 18.21 -11.18 14.11
C GLY A 224 19.56 -10.63 14.60
N LYS A 225 19.73 -9.31 14.70
CA LYS A 225 20.90 -8.69 15.37
C LYS A 225 20.61 -8.57 16.86
N SER A 226 21.24 -9.41 17.68
CA SER A 226 20.96 -9.59 19.12
C SER A 226 21.40 -8.43 20.03
N ASP A 227 22.23 -7.51 19.53
CA ASP A 227 23.04 -6.67 20.43
C ASP A 227 22.45 -5.30 20.74
N VAL A 228 21.37 -4.87 20.08
CA VAL A 228 20.72 -3.58 20.34
C VAL A 228 19.20 -3.75 20.45
N SER A 229 18.68 -3.61 21.68
CA SER A 229 17.24 -3.58 21.96
C SER A 229 16.63 -2.25 21.51
N LEU A 230 16.24 -2.16 20.23
CA LEU A 230 15.57 -0.97 19.68
C LEU A 230 14.07 -1.05 19.96
N ARG A 231 13.51 -0.06 20.68
CA ARG A 231 12.05 -0.04 21.01
C ARG A 231 11.14 -0.13 19.80
N TYR A 232 11.56 0.43 18.66
CA TYR A 232 10.81 0.29 17.40
C TYR A 232 10.74 -1.16 16.91
N MET A 233 11.72 -2.01 17.26
CA MET A 233 11.74 -3.42 16.92
C MET A 233 10.90 -4.27 17.88
N ASP A 234 10.27 -3.68 18.89
CA ASP A 234 9.27 -4.34 19.72
C ASP A 234 7.91 -4.43 18.99
N ASN A 235 7.04 -5.31 19.47
CA ASN A 235 5.66 -5.45 18.95
C ASN A 235 4.64 -4.60 19.72
N THR A 236 5.11 -3.77 20.66
CA THR A 236 4.24 -2.95 21.50
C THR A 236 3.79 -1.70 20.73
N ALA A 237 2.48 -1.55 20.56
CA ALA A 237 1.91 -0.36 19.92
C ALA A 237 2.27 0.91 20.71
N THR A 238 2.51 2.00 19.98
CA THR A 238 2.87 3.31 20.54
C THR A 238 1.96 4.40 19.96
N ASP A 239 1.74 5.48 20.71
CA ASP A 239 1.06 6.68 20.21
C ASP A 239 2.07 7.82 19.89
N ASP A 240 3.36 7.53 20.09
CA ASP A 240 4.51 8.41 19.87
C ASP A 240 5.36 7.97 18.67
N LEU A 241 5.87 8.95 17.92
CA LEU A 241 6.76 8.76 16.78
C LEU A 241 8.25 8.77 17.17
N GLY A 242 8.59 9.12 18.41
CA GLY A 242 9.96 9.15 18.92
C GLY A 242 10.71 7.83 18.69
N ASN A 243 10.08 6.69 18.98
CA ASN A 243 10.67 5.37 18.75
C ASN A 243 11.05 5.13 17.27
N LEU A 244 10.19 5.55 16.33
CA LEU A 244 10.49 5.44 14.90
C LEU A 244 11.64 6.37 14.50
N ASN A 245 11.65 7.60 15.01
CA ASN A 245 12.71 8.55 14.74
C ASN A 245 14.08 8.06 15.27
N GLU A 246 14.13 7.55 16.51
CA GLU A 246 15.33 6.94 17.09
C GLU A 246 15.83 5.77 16.24
N PHE A 247 14.93 4.92 15.73
CA PHE A 247 15.28 3.82 14.84
C PHE A 247 15.90 4.31 13.53
N ILE A 248 15.31 5.32 12.90
CA ILE A 248 15.83 5.91 11.66
C ILE A 248 17.23 6.51 11.89
N GLN A 249 17.43 7.23 13.00
CA GLN A 249 18.73 7.78 13.37
C GLN A 249 19.78 6.68 13.60
N TRP A 250 19.41 5.60 14.29
CA TRP A 250 20.27 4.44 14.49
C TRP A 250 20.65 3.77 13.16
N CYS A 251 19.71 3.61 12.23
CA CYS A 251 19.99 3.05 10.91
C CYS A 251 20.97 3.92 10.11
N HIS A 252 20.86 5.25 10.22
CA HIS A 252 21.77 6.17 9.55
C HIS A 252 23.20 6.06 10.11
N GLN A 253 23.34 5.95 11.44
CA GLN A 253 24.64 5.82 12.11
C GLN A 253 25.28 4.44 11.92
N SER A 254 24.47 3.40 11.71
CA SER A 254 24.92 2.01 11.56
C SER A 254 25.12 1.60 10.09
N ALA A 255 24.94 2.52 9.14
CA ALA A 255 25.23 2.28 7.74
C ALA A 255 26.77 2.25 7.54
N PRO A 256 27.33 1.19 6.93
CA PRO A 256 28.77 1.07 6.69
C PRO A 256 29.29 2.11 5.69
#